data_AF-H3KF92-F1
#
_entry.id   AF-H3KF92-F1
#
_cell.length_a   1.000
_cell.length_b   1.000
_cell.length_c   1.000
_cell.angle_alpha   90.00
_cell.angle_beta   90.00
_cell.angle_gamma   90.00
#
_symmetry.space_group_name_H-M   'P 1'
#
loop_
_entity.id
_entity.type
_entity.pdbx_description
1 polymer ?
#
loop_
_entity_poly.entity_id
_entity_poly.type
_entity_poly.pdbx_seq_one_letter_code
_entity_poly.pdbx_strand_id
1 'polypeptide(L)'
;MRAAPTVVAFKISIHHPEDTRVSEDNMVQGRYVFPFSQLRMTDVDRVGGKNASLGELLSQLTSAGIRVPDGFATTAEAFRLFLKEGDLEGRIHERLAHLDVDDVKALAAAGAEIRGWIEAAPFPAELEREIREFYEWLKDGQDEISVAVRSSATAEDLPDASFAGQQETVLNVVGIDAVLHRMREVFASLYNDRAISYRVHKGFTHAEVALSAGVQRMCRSDKGAAGVMFTLDTESGFDQVVFITASYGLGETVVQGAVNPDEFYVHKPMLDAGKFPIIRKGLGSKLIKMEFEQDAASGRTVRTVEVPV
;
A
#
# COMPACT_ATOMS: atom_id res chain seq x y z
N MET A 1 14.21 -3.51 -25.18
CA MET A 1 13.47 -3.60 -23.90
C MET A 1 13.33 -2.17 -23.39
N ARG A 2 12.17 -1.53 -23.55
CA ARG A 2 11.92 -0.21 -22.96
C ARG A 2 11.57 -0.45 -21.50
N ALA A 3 12.34 0.11 -20.58
CA ALA A 3 12.00 0.09 -19.16
C ALA A 3 10.61 0.73 -18.98
N ALA A 4 9.74 0.09 -18.21
CA ALA A 4 8.46 0.67 -17.84
C ALA A 4 8.69 1.99 -17.08
N PRO A 5 7.82 3.01 -17.24
CA PRO A 5 7.91 4.23 -16.45
C PRO A 5 7.95 3.91 -14.96
N THR A 6 9.03 4.28 -14.27
CA THR A 6 9.10 4.16 -12.81
C THR A 6 8.21 5.23 -12.20
N VAL A 7 7.11 4.81 -11.60
CA VAL A 7 6.24 5.67 -10.80
C VAL A 7 6.77 5.67 -9.37
N VAL A 8 7.10 6.86 -8.85
CA VAL A 8 7.49 7.02 -7.44
C VAL A 8 6.48 7.96 -6.80
N ALA A 9 5.67 7.42 -5.89
CA ALA A 9 4.86 8.24 -5.00
C ALA A 9 5.80 8.90 -3.98
N PHE A 10 5.75 10.22 -3.85
CA PHE A 10 6.59 10.97 -2.91
C PHE A 10 5.71 11.83 -2.00
N LYS A 11 6.19 12.08 -0.79
CA LYS A 11 5.55 12.99 0.18
C LYS A 11 6.54 14.10 0.51
N ILE A 12 6.14 15.36 0.32
CA ILE A 12 6.95 16.51 0.72
C ILE A 12 6.39 17.02 2.03
N SER A 13 7.05 16.68 3.15
CA SER A 13 6.73 17.25 4.46
C SER A 13 7.59 18.50 4.68
N ILE A 14 6.94 19.67 4.78
CA ILE A 14 7.60 20.93 5.12
C ILE A 14 7.57 21.04 6.67
N HIS A 15 8.67 20.62 7.32
CA HIS A 15 8.99 20.65 8.76
C HIS A 15 8.19 19.79 9.79
N HIS A 16 8.85 18.74 10.33
CA HIS A 16 9.26 18.57 11.75
C HIS A 16 10.34 17.44 11.80
N PRO A 17 11.36 17.49 12.68
CA PRO A 17 12.52 16.58 12.65
C PRO A 17 12.37 15.40 13.61
N GLU A 18 11.51 14.41 13.33
CA GLU A 18 11.41 13.18 14.16
C GLU A 18 11.02 11.93 13.35
N ASP A 19 11.71 11.65 12.23
CA ASP A 19 11.79 10.28 11.72
C ASP A 19 13.09 9.67 12.23
N THR A 20 13.04 9.22 13.49
CA THR A 20 14.11 8.52 14.17
C THR A 20 14.30 7.16 13.52
N ARG A 21 15.54 6.84 13.14
CA ARG A 21 15.91 5.50 12.71
C ARG A 21 15.69 4.55 13.88
N VAL A 22 14.96 3.46 13.65
CA VAL A 22 14.99 2.33 14.57
C VAL A 22 16.42 1.79 14.57
N SER A 23 17.04 1.69 15.74
CA SER A 23 18.42 1.19 15.88
C SER A 23 18.56 -0.24 15.35
N GLU A 24 19.56 -0.51 14.51
CA GLU A 24 19.83 -1.84 13.92
C GLU A 24 20.09 -2.94 14.97
N ASP A 25 20.48 -2.57 16.20
CA ASP A 25 20.89 -3.50 17.26
C ASP A 25 19.74 -4.30 17.91
N ASN A 26 18.46 -4.03 17.58
CA ASN A 26 17.27 -4.71 18.12
C ASN A 26 16.37 -5.34 17.03
N MET A 27 16.98 -5.83 15.95
CA MET A 27 16.20 -6.33 14.81
C MET A 27 15.48 -7.65 15.15
N VAL A 28 14.14 -7.60 15.23
CA VAL A 28 13.28 -8.77 15.44
C VAL A 28 13.46 -9.75 14.27
N GLN A 29 13.71 -11.02 14.57
CA GLN A 29 13.72 -12.09 13.57
C GLN A 29 12.35 -12.74 13.54
N GLY A 30 11.62 -12.54 12.44
CA GLY A 30 10.37 -13.25 12.14
C GLY A 30 10.59 -14.37 11.13
N ARG A 31 9.68 -15.34 11.12
CA ARG A 31 9.55 -16.34 10.06
C ARG A 31 8.55 -15.87 9.00
N TYR A 32 7.48 -15.19 9.42
CA TYR A 32 6.36 -14.79 8.59
C TYR A 32 6.29 -13.29 8.35
N VAL A 33 6.97 -12.49 9.16
CA VAL A 33 7.02 -11.03 9.09
C VAL A 33 8.47 -10.55 8.98
N PHE A 34 8.70 -9.56 8.10
CA PHE A 34 10.04 -9.00 7.85
C PHE A 34 9.99 -7.48 7.76
N PRO A 35 11.00 -6.77 8.28
CA PRO A 35 11.10 -5.33 8.09
C PRO A 35 11.43 -5.02 6.63
N PHE A 36 10.97 -3.88 6.11
CA PHE A 36 11.23 -3.50 4.72
C PHE A 36 12.74 -3.43 4.41
N SER A 37 13.57 -3.07 5.39
CA SER A 37 15.03 -3.00 5.26
C SER A 37 15.70 -4.32 4.85
N GLN A 38 15.05 -5.45 5.12
CA GLN A 38 15.53 -6.79 4.75
C GLN A 38 14.95 -7.31 3.42
N LEU A 39 14.01 -6.60 2.79
CA LEU A 39 13.38 -7.01 1.55
C LEU A 39 14.15 -6.47 0.34
N ARG A 40 14.15 -7.22 -0.76
CA ARG A 40 14.75 -6.86 -2.06
C ARG A 40 13.78 -7.15 -3.20
N MET A 41 14.08 -6.65 -4.40
CA MET A 41 13.31 -7.02 -5.60
C MET A 41 13.34 -8.52 -5.92
N THR A 42 14.26 -9.29 -5.35
CA THR A 42 14.27 -10.75 -5.47
C THR A 42 13.21 -11.45 -4.60
N ASP A 43 12.56 -10.73 -3.68
CA ASP A 43 11.56 -11.27 -2.76
C ASP A 43 10.10 -11.13 -3.25
N VAL A 44 9.87 -10.79 -4.52
CA VAL A 44 8.51 -10.56 -5.08
C VAL A 44 7.57 -11.75 -4.83
N ASP A 45 8.03 -12.99 -5.02
CA ASP A 45 7.20 -14.19 -4.78
C ASP A 45 6.83 -14.38 -3.29
N ARG A 46 7.56 -13.70 -2.40
CA ARG A 46 7.43 -13.82 -0.95
C ARG A 46 6.59 -12.69 -0.35
N VAL A 47 6.75 -11.45 -0.81
CA VAL A 47 6.11 -10.26 -0.22
C VAL A 47 5.32 -9.42 -1.24
N GLY A 48 5.26 -9.85 -2.48
CA GLY A 48 4.65 -9.10 -3.58
C GLY A 48 5.45 -7.89 -4.03
N GLY A 49 5.10 -7.39 -5.21
CA GLY A 49 5.84 -6.35 -5.91
C GLY A 49 5.96 -5.02 -5.16
N LYS A 50 4.87 -4.56 -4.53
CA LYS A 50 4.83 -3.27 -3.82
C LYS A 50 5.78 -3.27 -2.62
N ASN A 51 5.77 -4.33 -1.81
CA ASN A 51 6.65 -4.44 -0.64
C ASN A 51 8.11 -4.72 -1.02
N ALA A 52 8.36 -5.55 -2.04
CA ALA A 52 9.71 -5.78 -2.57
C ALA A 52 10.34 -4.50 -3.12
N SER A 53 9.56 -3.70 -3.86
CA SER A 53 9.97 -2.38 -4.36
C SER A 53 10.28 -1.41 -3.21
N LEU A 54 9.45 -1.36 -2.16
CA LEU A 54 9.74 -0.55 -0.98
C LEU A 54 11.05 -0.94 -0.29
N GLY A 55 11.32 -2.24 -0.16
CA GLY A 55 12.59 -2.72 0.38
C GLY A 55 13.80 -2.34 -0.47
N GLU A 56 13.67 -2.44 -1.79
CA GLU A 56 14.70 -2.00 -2.73
C GLU A 56 14.97 -0.51 -2.59
N LEU A 57 13.92 0.33 -2.57
CA LEU A 57 14.04 1.78 -2.38
C LEU A 57 14.73 2.11 -1.05
N LEU A 58 14.36 1.45 0.04
CA LEU A 58 14.98 1.68 1.35
C LEU A 58 16.46 1.28 1.34
N SER A 59 16.81 0.16 0.71
CA SER A 59 18.20 -0.32 0.66
C SER A 59 19.11 0.54 -0.24
N GLN A 60 18.60 1.00 -1.39
CA GLN A 60 19.40 1.69 -2.41
C GLN A 60 19.44 3.21 -2.18
N LEU A 61 18.32 3.81 -1.76
CA LEU A 61 18.16 5.26 -1.80
C LEU A 61 18.45 5.96 -0.48
N THR A 62 18.52 5.21 0.63
CA THR A 62 18.88 5.78 1.94
C THR A 62 20.29 6.38 1.93
N SER A 63 21.24 5.74 1.22
CA SER A 63 22.61 6.26 1.04
C SER A 63 22.65 7.54 0.20
N ALA A 64 21.67 7.73 -0.68
CA ALA A 64 21.45 8.96 -1.45
C ALA A 64 20.68 10.05 -0.69
N GLY A 65 20.38 9.84 0.61
CA GLY A 65 19.67 10.82 1.44
C GLY A 65 18.15 10.89 1.19
N ILE A 66 17.60 9.98 0.40
CA ILE A 66 16.15 9.87 0.19
C ILE A 66 15.53 9.18 1.40
N ARG A 67 14.50 9.79 1.96
CA ARG A 67 13.79 9.26 3.13
C ARG A 67 12.59 8.44 2.69
N VAL A 68 12.60 7.16 3.04
CA VAL A 68 11.46 6.26 2.88
C VAL A 68 10.99 5.87 4.28
N PRO A 69 9.70 6.04 4.62
CA PRO A 69 9.18 5.62 5.91
C PRO A 69 9.32 4.11 6.07
N ASP A 70 9.82 3.70 7.23
CA ASP A 70 10.02 2.29 7.52
C ASP A 70 8.72 1.56 7.85
N GLY A 71 8.80 0.25 7.95
CA GLY A 71 7.69 -0.64 8.18
C GLY A 71 8.07 -2.10 8.04
N PHE A 72 7.06 -2.95 7.97
CA PHE A 72 7.23 -4.39 7.83
C PHE A 72 6.18 -4.99 6.90
N ALA A 73 6.43 -6.19 6.40
CA ALA A 73 5.50 -6.94 5.57
C ALA A 73 5.29 -8.35 6.10
N THR A 74 4.06 -8.86 6.01
CA THR A 74 3.82 -10.30 6.08
C THR A 74 4.26 -10.98 4.78
N THR A 75 4.53 -12.27 4.85
CA THR A 75 4.85 -13.08 3.67
C THR A 75 3.62 -13.77 3.08
N ALA A 76 3.75 -14.26 1.85
CA ALA A 76 2.79 -15.18 1.23
C ALA A 76 2.60 -16.45 2.06
N GLU A 77 3.65 -16.94 2.73
CA GLU A 77 3.55 -18.08 3.66
C GLU A 77 2.67 -17.72 4.86
N ALA A 78 2.76 -16.49 5.38
CA ALA A 78 1.90 -16.00 6.46
C ALA A 78 0.41 -16.05 6.08
N PHE A 79 0.08 -15.61 4.86
CA PHE A 79 -1.28 -15.67 4.34
C PHE A 79 -1.77 -17.11 4.17
N ARG A 80 -0.94 -18.01 3.63
CA ARG A 80 -1.27 -19.44 3.53
C ARG A 80 -1.46 -20.09 4.89
N LEU A 81 -0.65 -19.73 5.89
CA LEU A 81 -0.81 -20.20 7.27
C LEU A 81 -2.15 -19.72 7.84
N PHE A 82 -2.49 -18.45 7.63
CA PHE A 82 -3.77 -17.88 8.06
C PHE A 82 -4.97 -18.60 7.44
N LEU A 83 -4.93 -18.94 6.14
CA LEU A 83 -6.02 -19.69 5.49
C LEU A 83 -6.18 -21.13 6.00
N LYS A 84 -5.15 -21.72 6.60
CA LYS A 84 -5.26 -23.06 7.21
C LYS A 84 -5.93 -23.04 8.58
N GLU A 85 -5.97 -21.87 9.23
CA GLU A 85 -6.64 -21.70 10.51
C GLU A 85 -8.14 -22.01 10.37
N GLY A 86 -8.65 -22.93 11.18
CA GLY A 86 -10.06 -23.30 11.16
C GLY A 86 -10.59 -23.83 9.82
N ASP A 87 -9.73 -24.41 8.97
CA ASP A 87 -10.07 -24.93 7.64
C ASP A 87 -10.73 -23.88 6.71
N LEU A 88 -10.30 -22.62 6.82
CA LEU A 88 -10.83 -21.55 5.99
C LEU A 88 -10.58 -21.78 4.50
N GLU A 89 -9.41 -22.33 4.14
CA GLU A 89 -9.06 -22.72 2.76
C GLU A 89 -10.07 -23.72 2.18
N GLY A 90 -10.41 -24.79 2.90
CA GLY A 90 -11.37 -25.80 2.46
C GLY A 90 -12.76 -25.21 2.25
N ARG A 91 -13.25 -24.39 3.19
CA ARG A 91 -14.54 -23.71 3.11
C ARG A 91 -14.64 -22.75 1.92
N ILE A 92 -13.58 -21.99 1.66
CA ILE A 92 -13.50 -21.10 0.49
C ILE A 92 -13.53 -21.92 -0.80
N HIS A 93 -12.75 -23.00 -0.86
CA HIS A 93 -12.72 -23.87 -2.04
C HIS A 93 -14.09 -24.47 -2.35
N GLU A 94 -14.77 -25.03 -1.35
CA GLU A 94 -16.12 -25.59 -1.51
C GLU A 94 -17.12 -24.53 -1.98
N ARG A 95 -17.05 -23.31 -1.41
CA ARG A 95 -17.95 -22.22 -1.77
C ARG A 95 -17.80 -21.77 -3.23
N LEU A 96 -16.58 -21.83 -3.76
CA LEU A 96 -16.23 -21.41 -5.11
C LEU A 96 -16.34 -22.53 -6.15
N ALA A 97 -16.27 -23.81 -5.76
CA ALA A 97 -16.26 -24.96 -6.68
C ALA A 97 -17.50 -25.04 -7.59
N HIS A 98 -18.64 -24.54 -7.11
CA HIS A 98 -19.91 -24.56 -7.83
C HIS A 98 -20.41 -23.16 -8.22
N LEU A 99 -19.56 -22.13 -8.08
CA LEU A 99 -19.94 -20.77 -8.38
C LEU A 99 -19.88 -20.51 -9.89
N ASP A 100 -21.02 -20.14 -10.46
CA ASP A 100 -21.06 -19.49 -11.77
C ASP A 100 -20.67 -18.01 -11.60
N VAL A 101 -19.51 -17.63 -12.13
CA VAL A 101 -19.00 -16.25 -12.03
C VAL A 101 -19.73 -15.28 -12.96
N ASP A 102 -20.48 -15.77 -13.94
CA ASP A 102 -21.32 -14.94 -14.80
C ASP A 102 -22.66 -14.60 -14.13
N ASP A 103 -23.06 -15.32 -13.07
CA ASP A 103 -24.14 -14.92 -12.16
C ASP A 103 -23.62 -13.90 -11.14
N VAL A 104 -23.77 -12.61 -11.49
CA VAL A 104 -23.35 -11.47 -10.67
C VAL A 104 -23.94 -11.51 -9.25
N LYS A 105 -25.16 -12.02 -9.05
CA LYS A 105 -25.78 -12.09 -7.72
C LYS A 105 -25.16 -13.20 -6.89
N ALA A 106 -24.96 -14.37 -7.49
CA ALA A 106 -24.29 -15.48 -6.82
C ALA A 106 -22.84 -15.13 -6.47
N LEU A 107 -22.13 -14.46 -7.37
CA LEU A 107 -20.77 -13.97 -7.18
C LEU A 107 -20.67 -12.99 -6.03
N ALA A 108 -21.54 -11.97 -6.00
CA ALA A 108 -21.55 -10.98 -4.93
C ALA A 108 -21.85 -11.62 -3.55
N ALA A 109 -22.80 -12.56 -3.51
CA ALA A 109 -23.12 -13.30 -2.28
C ALA A 109 -21.94 -14.17 -1.80
N ALA A 110 -21.31 -14.92 -2.71
CA ALA A 110 -20.15 -15.75 -2.40
C ALA A 110 -18.95 -14.92 -1.94
N GLY A 111 -18.66 -13.82 -2.64
CA GLY A 111 -17.60 -12.89 -2.28
C GLY A 111 -17.81 -12.28 -0.90
N ALA A 112 -19.03 -11.80 -0.60
CA ALA A 112 -19.35 -11.23 0.70
C ALA A 112 -19.22 -12.26 1.84
N GLU A 113 -19.68 -13.49 1.62
CA GLU A 113 -19.58 -14.57 2.60
C GLU A 113 -18.12 -14.96 2.89
N ILE A 114 -17.30 -15.13 1.84
CA ILE A 114 -15.87 -15.45 1.98
C ILE A 114 -15.13 -14.33 2.72
N ARG A 115 -15.39 -13.07 2.35
CA ARG A 115 -14.78 -11.91 3.04
C ARG A 115 -15.16 -11.88 4.51
N GLY A 116 -16.44 -12.15 4.84
CA GLY A 116 -16.90 -12.26 6.21
C GLY A 116 -16.20 -13.37 7.00
N TRP A 117 -15.92 -14.52 6.39
CA TRP A 117 -15.15 -15.59 7.04
C TRP A 117 -13.70 -15.18 7.33
N ILE A 118 -13.05 -14.52 6.37
CA ILE A 118 -11.67 -14.03 6.51
C ILE A 118 -11.58 -12.95 7.59
N GLU A 119 -12.49 -11.99 7.60
CA GLU A 119 -12.50 -10.90 8.58
C GLU A 119 -12.74 -11.38 10.02
N ALA A 120 -13.51 -12.46 10.18
CA ALA A 120 -13.84 -13.07 11.46
C ALA A 120 -12.80 -14.09 11.95
N ALA A 121 -11.95 -14.62 11.07
CA ALA A 121 -10.96 -15.64 11.44
C ALA A 121 -9.87 -15.05 12.33
N PRO A 122 -9.48 -15.73 13.42
CA PRO A 122 -8.34 -15.31 14.23
C PRO A 122 -7.04 -15.50 13.46
N PHE A 123 -6.00 -14.74 13.81
CA PHE A 123 -4.67 -15.06 13.33
C PHE A 123 -4.12 -16.29 14.04
N PRO A 124 -3.37 -17.16 13.36
CA PRO A 124 -2.53 -18.16 14.01
C PRO A 124 -1.63 -17.49 15.07
N ALA A 125 -1.52 -18.09 16.25
CA ALA A 125 -0.85 -17.47 17.41
C ALA A 125 0.60 -17.03 17.13
N GLU A 126 1.34 -17.80 16.34
CA GLU A 126 2.72 -17.47 15.96
C GLU A 126 2.77 -16.24 15.05
N LEU A 127 1.87 -16.16 14.07
CA LEU A 127 1.78 -15.01 13.15
C LEU A 127 1.33 -13.74 13.89
N GLU A 128 0.33 -13.86 14.77
CA GLU A 128 -0.11 -12.71 15.58
C GLU A 128 1.03 -12.18 16.45
N ARG A 129 1.75 -13.07 17.13
CA ARG A 129 2.91 -12.69 17.97
C ARG A 129 3.94 -11.90 17.16
N GLU A 130 4.34 -12.40 15.99
CA GLU A 130 5.30 -11.68 15.14
C GLU A 130 4.79 -10.30 14.70
N ILE A 131 3.52 -10.19 14.28
CA ILE A 131 2.95 -8.90 13.89
C ILE A 131 2.99 -7.91 15.07
N ARG A 132 2.66 -8.37 16.28
CA ARG A 132 2.73 -7.53 17.50
C ARG A 132 4.15 -7.08 17.81
N GLU A 133 5.12 -7.99 17.73
CA GLU A 133 6.55 -7.69 17.94
C GLU A 133 7.08 -6.67 16.93
N PHE A 134 6.75 -6.83 15.64
CA PHE A 134 7.15 -5.88 14.60
C PHE A 134 6.44 -4.54 14.69
N TYR A 135 5.19 -4.49 15.16
CA TYR A 135 4.51 -3.23 15.44
C TYR A 135 5.18 -2.48 16.61
N GLU A 136 5.56 -3.19 17.67
CA GLU A 136 6.27 -2.58 18.80
C GLU A 136 7.68 -2.11 18.40
N TRP A 137 8.39 -2.88 17.59
CA TRP A 137 9.64 -2.45 16.96
C TRP A 137 9.44 -1.17 16.14
N LEU A 138 8.39 -1.12 15.32
CA LEU A 138 8.08 0.04 14.48
C LEU A 138 7.67 1.27 15.31
N LYS A 139 7.11 1.09 16.51
CA LYS A 139 6.80 2.20 17.43
C LYS A 139 8.05 2.91 17.93
N ASP A 140 9.18 2.21 18.06
CA ASP A 140 10.46 2.78 18.49
C ASP A 140 10.35 3.58 19.81
N GLY A 141 9.66 2.99 20.79
CA GLY A 141 9.45 3.60 22.11
C GLY A 141 8.39 4.72 22.18
N GLN A 142 7.69 5.03 21.09
CA GLN A 142 6.53 5.93 21.11
C GLN A 142 5.30 5.22 21.69
N ASP A 143 4.41 5.97 22.37
CA ASP A 143 3.18 5.41 22.95
C ASP A 143 2.29 4.78 21.87
N GLU A 144 2.08 5.51 20.77
CA GLU A 144 1.30 5.08 19.61
C GLU A 144 1.85 5.70 18.32
N ILE A 145 1.64 5.00 17.22
CA ILE A 145 2.00 5.46 15.88
C ILE A 145 0.82 5.32 14.93
N SER A 146 0.81 6.15 13.89
CA SER A 146 -0.12 6.02 12.77
C SER A 146 0.56 5.26 11.63
N VAL A 147 -0.08 4.21 11.14
CA VAL A 147 0.42 3.36 10.05
C VAL A 147 -0.58 3.26 8.89
N ALA A 148 -0.07 2.97 7.70
CA ALA A 148 -0.85 2.51 6.56
C ALA A 148 -0.71 0.99 6.47
N VAL A 149 -1.84 0.29 6.26
CA VAL A 149 -1.85 -1.14 5.95
C VAL A 149 -2.19 -1.30 4.48
N ARG A 150 -1.32 -1.96 3.71
CA ARG A 150 -1.38 -2.02 2.24
C ARG A 150 -1.26 -3.44 1.73
N SER A 151 -2.09 -3.77 0.77
CA SER A 151 -1.99 -5.00 -0.02
C SER A 151 -0.74 -4.98 -0.92
N SER A 152 -0.10 -6.13 -1.07
CA SER A 152 0.99 -6.38 -2.00
C SER A 152 0.85 -7.80 -2.56
N ALA A 153 0.38 -7.92 -3.79
CA ALA A 153 0.16 -9.21 -4.45
C ALA A 153 1.46 -9.79 -5.01
N THR A 154 1.58 -11.13 -4.93
CA THR A 154 2.73 -11.89 -5.44
C THR A 154 2.70 -12.07 -6.96
N ALA A 155 1.52 -12.02 -7.58
CA ALA A 155 1.36 -12.11 -9.03
C ALA A 155 1.08 -10.71 -9.63
N GLU A 156 2.11 -10.08 -10.21
CA GLU A 156 1.97 -8.84 -10.99
C GLU A 156 1.39 -9.07 -12.40
N ASP A 157 1.49 -10.30 -12.92
CA ASP A 157 0.97 -10.74 -14.24
C ASP A 157 -0.55 -10.93 -14.28
N LEU A 158 -1.25 -10.44 -13.27
CA LEU A 158 -2.65 -10.10 -13.41
C LEU A 158 -2.66 -8.63 -13.88
N PRO A 159 -2.65 -8.31 -15.20
CA PRO A 159 -2.65 -6.93 -15.68
C PRO A 159 -3.82 -6.08 -15.16
N ASP A 160 -4.89 -6.71 -14.66
CA ASP A 160 -6.01 -6.07 -13.96
C ASP A 160 -5.95 -6.19 -12.41
N ALA A 161 -4.87 -6.72 -11.83
CA ALA A 161 -4.64 -6.72 -10.38
C ALA A 161 -4.07 -5.40 -9.85
N SER A 162 -4.02 -4.36 -10.67
CA SER A 162 -4.42 -3.06 -10.13
C SER A 162 -5.91 -3.15 -9.76
N PHE A 163 -6.23 -3.84 -8.66
CA PHE A 163 -7.57 -3.89 -8.08
C PHE A 163 -7.83 -2.53 -7.42
N ALA A 164 -7.79 -1.45 -8.20
CA ALA A 164 -8.23 -0.12 -7.79
C ALA A 164 -9.71 -0.21 -7.39
N GLY A 165 -9.95 -0.41 -6.10
CA GLY A 165 -11.23 -0.91 -5.60
C GLY A 165 -11.24 -1.14 -4.09
N GLN A 166 -11.62 -0.08 -3.38
CA GLN A 166 -12.19 0.01 -2.03
C GLN A 166 -11.45 -0.50 -0.78
N GLN A 167 -10.52 -1.47 -0.82
CA GLN A 167 -9.86 -1.95 0.42
C GLN A 167 -8.37 -2.33 0.28
N GLU A 168 -7.69 -1.91 -0.79
CA GLU A 168 -6.26 -2.21 -0.98
C GLU A 168 -5.32 -1.50 0.01
N THR A 169 -5.73 -0.36 0.53
CA THR A 169 -4.93 0.50 1.39
C THR A 169 -5.82 1.15 2.44
N VAL A 170 -5.46 0.99 3.71
CA VAL A 170 -6.10 1.68 4.82
C VAL A 170 -5.07 2.60 5.44
N LEU A 171 -5.38 3.90 5.49
CA LEU A 171 -4.50 4.94 6.01
C LEU A 171 -4.87 5.28 7.45
N ASN A 172 -3.92 5.85 8.19
CA ASN A 172 -4.10 6.35 9.56
C ASN A 172 -4.70 5.31 10.53
N VAL A 173 -4.17 4.10 10.50
CA VAL A 173 -4.49 3.05 11.46
C VAL A 173 -3.63 3.25 12.70
N VAL A 174 -4.25 3.26 13.88
CA VAL A 174 -3.57 3.49 15.17
C VAL A 174 -3.94 2.34 16.11
N GLY A 175 -2.95 1.79 16.81
CA GLY A 175 -3.10 0.66 17.72
C GLY A 175 -2.99 -0.71 17.02
N ILE A 176 -2.34 -1.64 17.70
CA ILE A 176 -2.05 -2.99 17.18
C ILE A 176 -3.29 -3.80 16.83
N ASP A 177 -4.35 -3.71 17.64
CA ASP A 177 -5.58 -4.48 17.37
C ASP A 177 -6.31 -3.95 16.13
N ALA A 178 -6.23 -2.63 15.88
CA ALA A 178 -6.72 -2.03 14.64
C ALA A 178 -5.88 -2.49 13.44
N VAL A 179 -4.55 -2.55 13.59
CA VAL A 179 -3.66 -3.09 12.53
C VAL A 179 -4.03 -4.52 12.18
N LEU A 180 -4.19 -5.40 13.17
CA LEU A 180 -4.61 -6.79 12.95
C LEU A 180 -5.96 -6.86 12.23
N HIS A 181 -6.94 -6.05 12.65
CA HIS A 181 -8.23 -5.99 11.97
C HIS A 181 -8.11 -5.55 10.51
N ARG A 182 -7.38 -4.46 10.23
CA ARG A 182 -7.18 -3.96 8.86
C ARG A 182 -6.37 -4.93 8.00
N MET A 183 -5.45 -5.70 8.57
CA MET A 183 -4.75 -6.77 7.85
C MET A 183 -5.70 -7.87 7.39
N ARG A 184 -6.71 -8.24 8.19
CA ARG A 184 -7.75 -9.20 7.76
C ARG A 184 -8.62 -8.64 6.63
N GLU A 185 -8.98 -7.36 6.68
CA GLU A 185 -9.68 -6.70 5.55
C GLU A 185 -8.81 -6.71 4.28
N VAL A 186 -7.51 -6.42 4.41
CA VAL A 186 -6.55 -6.51 3.28
C VAL A 186 -6.51 -7.94 2.74
N PHE A 187 -6.45 -8.96 3.59
CA PHE A 187 -6.52 -10.36 3.17
C PHE A 187 -7.85 -10.71 2.49
N ALA A 188 -8.97 -10.18 3.00
CA ALA A 188 -10.30 -10.36 2.43
C ALA A 188 -10.43 -9.69 1.06
N SER A 189 -9.70 -8.60 0.80
CA SER A 189 -9.73 -7.87 -0.47
C SER A 189 -9.34 -8.74 -1.69
N LEU A 190 -8.56 -9.81 -1.47
CA LEU A 190 -8.23 -10.79 -2.50
C LEU A 190 -9.46 -11.56 -3.00
N TYR A 191 -10.54 -11.60 -2.23
CA TYR A 191 -11.81 -12.24 -2.55
C TYR A 191 -12.91 -11.22 -2.81
N ASN A 192 -12.54 -10.03 -3.33
CA ASN A 192 -13.51 -9.16 -3.96
C ASN A 192 -14.09 -9.79 -5.23
N ASP A 193 -15.29 -9.36 -5.62
CA ASP A 193 -16.06 -9.99 -6.70
C ASP A 193 -15.28 -9.96 -8.04
N ARG A 194 -14.59 -8.85 -8.32
CA ARG A 194 -13.74 -8.69 -9.51
C ARG A 194 -12.55 -9.64 -9.49
N ALA A 195 -11.91 -9.82 -8.34
CA ALA A 195 -10.75 -10.70 -8.16
C ALA A 195 -11.12 -12.18 -8.27
N ILE A 196 -12.31 -12.57 -7.79
CA ILE A 196 -12.83 -13.92 -7.98
C ILE A 196 -13.12 -14.18 -9.47
N SER A 197 -13.92 -13.33 -10.13
CA SER A 197 -14.26 -13.47 -11.55
C SER A 197 -13.01 -13.50 -12.44
N TYR A 198 -12.05 -12.60 -12.20
CA TYR A 198 -10.80 -12.54 -12.97
C TYR A 198 -9.99 -13.84 -12.88
N ARG A 199 -9.84 -14.40 -11.67
CA ARG A 199 -9.10 -15.66 -11.47
C ARG A 199 -9.77 -16.82 -12.18
N VAL A 200 -11.09 -16.92 -12.14
CA VAL A 200 -11.85 -17.95 -12.84
C VAL A 200 -11.69 -17.83 -14.36
N HIS A 201 -11.86 -16.63 -14.94
CA HIS A 201 -11.71 -16.43 -16.39
C HIS A 201 -10.30 -16.70 -16.92
N LYS A 202 -9.28 -16.50 -16.09
CA LYS A 202 -7.88 -16.81 -16.44
C LYS A 202 -7.49 -18.25 -16.15
N GLY A 203 -8.37 -19.05 -15.54
CA GLY A 203 -8.07 -20.42 -15.15
C GLY A 203 -7.04 -20.54 -14.03
N PHE A 204 -6.85 -19.48 -13.22
CA PHE A 204 -5.99 -19.55 -12.05
C PHE A 204 -6.67 -20.33 -10.94
N THR A 205 -5.91 -21.22 -10.31
CA THR A 205 -6.38 -21.90 -9.11
C THR A 205 -6.44 -20.88 -7.98
N HIS A 206 -7.59 -20.72 -7.32
CA HIS A 206 -7.76 -19.75 -6.24
C HIS A 206 -6.72 -19.90 -5.10
N ALA A 207 -6.20 -21.11 -4.91
CA ALA A 207 -5.18 -21.47 -3.93
C ALA A 207 -3.75 -20.99 -4.28
N GLU A 208 -3.48 -20.60 -5.53
CA GLU A 208 -2.14 -20.22 -5.97
C GLU A 208 -1.82 -18.74 -5.71
N VAL A 209 -2.85 -17.91 -5.53
CA VAL A 209 -2.67 -16.47 -5.32
C VAL A 209 -2.55 -16.16 -3.83
N ALA A 210 -1.41 -15.60 -3.45
CA ALA A 210 -1.15 -15.16 -2.08
C ALA A 210 -0.96 -13.64 -2.02
N LEU A 211 -1.36 -13.07 -0.88
CA LEU A 211 -1.25 -11.65 -0.61
C LEU A 211 -0.33 -11.39 0.58
N SER A 212 0.55 -10.39 0.44
CA SER A 212 1.31 -9.80 1.54
C SER A 212 0.63 -8.51 2.00
N ALA A 213 0.62 -8.28 3.31
CA ALA A 213 0.20 -7.02 3.91
C ALA A 213 1.43 -6.26 4.40
N GLY A 214 1.67 -5.08 3.82
CA GLY A 214 2.68 -4.13 4.26
C GLY A 214 2.10 -3.14 5.28
N VAL A 215 2.77 -2.98 6.41
CA VAL A 215 2.46 -2.00 7.45
C VAL A 215 3.57 -0.95 7.45
N GLN A 216 3.24 0.28 7.07
CA GLN A 216 4.21 1.36 6.90
C GLN A 216 3.85 2.57 7.76
N ARG A 217 4.85 3.20 8.41
CA ARG A 217 4.63 4.44 9.17
C ARG A 217 4.05 5.56 8.28
N MET A 218 3.06 6.28 8.79
CA MET A 218 2.42 7.39 8.07
C MET A 218 3.24 8.67 8.16
N CYS A 219 3.63 9.24 7.02
CA CYS A 219 4.08 10.64 6.99
C CYS A 219 2.91 11.59 7.23
N ARG A 220 3.19 12.71 7.92
CA ARG A 220 2.23 13.77 8.25
C ARG A 220 1.88 14.71 7.08
N SER A 221 1.66 14.16 5.89
CA SER A 221 1.25 14.97 4.74
C SER A 221 -0.19 15.48 4.88
N ASP A 222 -0.97 14.99 5.84
CA ASP A 222 -2.24 15.60 6.30
C ASP A 222 -2.06 17.09 6.68
N LYS A 223 -0.87 17.44 7.18
CA LYS A 223 -0.46 18.80 7.53
C LYS A 223 0.39 19.49 6.46
N GLY A 224 0.57 18.88 5.30
CA GLY A 224 1.46 19.34 4.24
C GLY A 224 0.92 19.02 2.85
N ALA A 225 1.78 18.47 2.00
CA ALA A 225 1.45 18.10 0.63
C ALA A 225 1.96 16.70 0.28
N ALA A 226 1.32 16.09 -0.70
CA ALA A 226 1.73 14.81 -1.28
C ALA A 226 1.40 14.79 -2.78
N GLY A 227 2.03 13.86 -3.49
CA GLY A 227 1.99 13.86 -4.94
C GLY A 227 2.52 12.59 -5.59
N VAL A 228 2.50 12.61 -6.93
CA VAL A 228 3.02 11.51 -7.76
C VAL A 228 4.08 12.08 -8.70
N MET A 229 5.17 11.35 -8.85
CA MET A 229 6.25 11.69 -9.78
C MET A 229 6.37 10.61 -10.85
N PHE A 230 6.51 11.07 -12.09
CA PHE A 230 6.89 10.26 -13.23
C PHE A 230 8.23 10.77 -13.76
N THR A 231 9.15 9.86 -14.05
CA THR A 231 10.47 10.18 -14.60
C THR A 231 10.43 10.42 -16.12
N LEU A 232 9.25 10.58 -16.71
CA LEU A 232 9.01 10.95 -18.10
C LEU A 232 7.66 11.67 -18.20
N ASP A 233 7.42 12.33 -19.33
CA ASP A 233 6.09 12.81 -19.69
C ASP A 233 5.21 11.63 -20.10
N THR A 234 4.16 11.38 -19.33
CA THR A 234 3.23 10.25 -19.54
C THR A 234 2.37 10.41 -20.79
N GLU A 235 2.16 11.63 -21.29
CA GLU A 235 1.34 11.87 -22.48
C GLU A 235 2.13 11.62 -23.78
N SER A 236 3.33 12.18 -23.88
CA SER A 236 4.16 12.07 -25.09
C SER A 236 5.20 10.94 -25.06
N GLY A 237 5.51 10.41 -23.86
CA GLY A 237 6.63 9.50 -23.64
C GLY A 237 8.00 10.18 -23.63
N PHE A 238 8.06 11.52 -23.61
CA PHE A 238 9.31 12.27 -23.60
C PHE A 238 10.06 12.08 -22.27
N ASP A 239 11.25 11.51 -22.34
CA ASP A 239 12.01 11.04 -21.18
C ASP A 239 13.00 12.06 -20.60
N GLN A 240 13.11 13.26 -21.19
CA GLN A 240 14.01 14.32 -20.69
C GLN A 240 13.36 15.23 -19.65
N VAL A 241 12.16 14.87 -19.18
CA VAL A 241 11.46 15.61 -18.13
C VAL A 241 11.07 14.69 -16.97
N VAL A 242 10.94 15.27 -15.80
CA VAL A 242 10.25 14.68 -14.65
C VAL A 242 8.93 15.42 -14.52
N PHE A 243 7.83 14.69 -14.55
CA PHE A 243 6.49 15.22 -14.32
C PHE A 243 6.11 14.99 -12.86
N ILE A 244 5.71 16.07 -12.18
CA ILE A 244 5.40 16.09 -10.76
C ILE A 244 3.99 16.65 -10.58
N THR A 245 3.11 15.87 -9.96
CA THR A 245 1.82 16.36 -9.47
C THR A 245 1.86 16.53 -7.96
N ALA A 246 1.20 17.55 -7.41
CA ALA A 246 1.13 17.77 -5.97
C ALA A 246 -0.18 18.41 -5.54
N SER A 247 -0.72 17.98 -4.39
CA SER A 247 -1.87 18.61 -3.74
C SER A 247 -1.71 18.60 -2.23
N TYR A 248 -2.58 19.34 -1.53
CA TYR A 248 -2.60 19.35 -0.07
C TYR A 248 -3.11 18.03 0.51
N GLY A 249 -2.61 17.66 1.69
CA GLY A 249 -3.08 16.50 2.43
C GLY A 249 -2.42 15.18 2.03
N LEU A 250 -3.11 14.08 2.34
CA LEU A 250 -2.69 12.72 1.97
C LEU A 250 -2.76 12.52 0.46
N GLY A 251 -1.75 11.86 -0.11
CA GLY A 251 -1.60 11.71 -1.57
C GLY A 251 -2.64 10.82 -2.24
N GLU A 252 -3.47 10.13 -1.46
CA GLU A 252 -4.53 9.25 -1.96
C GLU A 252 -5.50 10.00 -2.90
N THR A 253 -5.80 11.28 -2.62
CA THR A 253 -6.68 12.09 -3.47
C THR A 253 -6.10 12.33 -4.86
N VAL A 254 -4.77 12.42 -4.96
CA VAL A 254 -4.05 12.58 -6.23
C VAL A 254 -4.02 11.24 -6.97
N VAL A 255 -3.70 10.15 -6.28
CA VAL A 255 -3.63 8.80 -6.86
C VAL A 255 -5.00 8.35 -7.41
N GLN A 256 -6.08 8.70 -6.72
CA GLN A 256 -7.45 8.40 -7.14
C GLN A 256 -8.01 9.36 -8.20
N GLY A 257 -7.27 10.42 -8.56
CA GLY A 257 -7.77 11.46 -9.47
C GLY A 257 -8.95 12.28 -8.91
N ALA A 258 -9.14 12.28 -7.60
CA ALA A 258 -10.25 12.96 -6.93
C ALA A 258 -10.02 14.48 -6.80
N VAL A 259 -8.76 14.92 -6.87
CA VAL A 259 -8.37 16.33 -6.81
C VAL A 259 -7.63 16.72 -8.10
N ASN A 260 -7.83 17.96 -8.56
CA ASN A 260 -7.00 18.56 -9.60
C ASN A 260 -5.73 19.16 -8.96
N PRO A 261 -4.56 18.51 -9.10
CA PRO A 261 -3.33 18.89 -8.41
C PRO A 261 -2.58 20.00 -9.17
N ASP A 262 -1.59 20.60 -8.50
CA ASP A 262 -0.56 21.36 -9.21
C ASP A 262 0.30 20.42 -10.05
N GLU A 263 0.78 20.93 -11.19
CA GLU A 263 1.57 20.21 -12.16
C GLU A 263 2.88 20.94 -12.43
N PHE A 264 4.00 20.22 -12.37
CA PHE A 264 5.32 20.76 -12.64
C PHE A 264 6.07 19.85 -13.60
N TYR A 265 6.70 20.44 -14.61
CA TYR A 265 7.65 19.75 -15.48
C TYR A 265 9.05 20.24 -15.17
N VAL A 266 9.93 19.31 -14.84
CA VAL A 266 11.34 19.56 -14.52
C VAL A 266 12.20 18.97 -15.63
N HIS A 267 12.99 19.79 -16.31
CA HIS A 267 13.84 19.37 -17.41
C HIS A 267 15.17 18.79 -16.88
N LYS A 268 15.42 17.49 -17.12
CA LYS A 268 16.56 16.76 -16.56
C LYS A 268 17.91 17.36 -16.98
N PRO A 269 18.18 17.67 -18.26
CA PRO A 269 19.45 18.28 -18.66
C PRO A 269 19.74 19.63 -18.00
N MET A 270 18.71 20.43 -17.70
CA MET A 270 18.90 21.69 -16.98
C MET A 270 19.19 21.47 -15.50
N LEU A 271 18.54 20.48 -14.88
CA LEU A 271 18.79 20.09 -13.50
C LEU A 271 20.23 19.59 -13.33
N ASP A 272 20.69 18.71 -14.23
CA ASP A 272 22.06 18.17 -14.23
C ASP A 272 23.11 19.26 -14.44
N ALA A 273 22.79 20.28 -15.23
CA ALA A 273 23.64 21.44 -15.45
C ALA A 273 23.61 22.47 -14.31
N GLY A 274 22.91 22.20 -13.20
CA GLY A 274 22.76 23.12 -12.06
C GLY A 274 21.98 24.40 -12.39
N LYS A 275 21.14 24.38 -13.43
CA LYS A 275 20.30 25.51 -13.85
C LYS A 275 18.90 25.40 -13.25
N PHE A 276 18.13 26.50 -13.29
CA PHE A 276 16.72 26.47 -12.91
C PHE A 276 15.93 25.55 -13.87
N PRO A 277 15.41 24.39 -13.40
CA PRO A 277 14.98 23.32 -14.30
C PRO A 277 13.46 23.25 -14.50
N ILE A 278 12.67 24.09 -13.82
CA ILE A 278 11.21 24.05 -13.94
C ILE A 278 10.78 24.78 -15.22
N ILE A 279 10.33 24.03 -16.21
CA ILE A 279 9.98 24.54 -17.55
C ILE A 279 8.48 24.80 -17.73
N ARG A 280 7.63 24.19 -16.88
CA ARG A 280 6.17 24.42 -16.87
C ARG A 280 5.63 24.31 -15.45
N LYS A 281 4.68 25.18 -15.13
CA LYS A 281 3.88 25.15 -13.90
C LYS A 281 2.41 25.30 -14.27
N GLY A 282 1.58 24.35 -13.85
CA GLY A 282 0.12 24.44 -13.89
C GLY A 282 -0.38 24.44 -12.45
N LEU A 283 -1.22 25.41 -12.10
CA LEU A 283 -1.85 25.40 -10.78
C LEU A 283 -3.20 24.68 -10.87
N GLY A 284 -3.33 23.61 -10.09
CA GLY A 284 -4.58 22.90 -9.91
C GLY A 284 -5.52 23.64 -8.96
N SER A 285 -6.81 23.36 -9.07
CA SER A 285 -7.82 23.98 -8.20
C SER A 285 -7.68 23.56 -6.75
N LYS A 286 -7.15 22.35 -6.47
CA LYS A 286 -6.88 21.83 -5.11
C LYS A 286 -8.04 22.01 -4.12
N LEU A 287 -9.28 21.87 -4.60
CA LEU A 287 -10.49 22.20 -3.83
C LEU A 287 -10.74 21.28 -2.63
N ILE A 288 -10.13 20.09 -2.62
CA ILE A 288 -10.25 19.12 -1.55
C ILE A 288 -8.89 18.62 -1.11
N LYS A 289 -8.80 18.21 0.15
CA LYS A 289 -7.65 17.49 0.72
C LYS A 289 -8.13 16.36 1.61
N MET A 290 -7.34 15.31 1.73
CA MET A 290 -7.56 14.24 2.71
C MET A 290 -6.66 14.47 3.92
N GLU A 291 -7.23 14.34 5.11
CA GLU A 291 -6.54 14.49 6.39
C GLU A 291 -6.93 13.36 7.36
N PHE A 292 -6.21 13.27 8.47
CA PHE A 292 -6.52 12.28 9.51
C PHE A 292 -7.88 12.57 10.13
N GLU A 293 -8.67 11.53 10.32
CA GLU A 293 -9.86 11.62 11.15
C GLU A 293 -9.43 11.63 12.62
N GLN A 294 -9.95 12.60 13.38
CA GLN A 294 -9.67 12.75 14.81
C GLN A 294 -10.81 12.23 15.66
N ASP A 295 -12.01 12.11 15.09
CA ASP A 295 -13.16 11.57 15.79
C ASP A 295 -13.18 10.03 15.71
N ALA A 296 -12.77 9.39 16.81
CA ALA A 296 -12.83 7.94 16.95
C ALA A 296 -14.26 7.37 16.83
N ALA A 297 -15.30 8.17 17.11
CA ALA A 297 -16.69 7.73 17.00
C ALA A 297 -17.18 7.63 15.53
N SER A 298 -16.46 8.25 14.59
CA SER A 298 -16.82 8.23 13.17
C SER A 298 -16.65 6.85 12.52
N GLY A 299 -15.85 5.96 13.13
CA GLY A 299 -15.44 4.68 12.55
C GLY A 299 -14.50 4.79 11.33
N ARG A 300 -14.14 6.01 10.91
CA ARG A 300 -13.23 6.28 9.79
C ARG A 300 -11.85 6.64 10.31
N THR A 301 -10.83 6.33 9.51
CA THR A 301 -9.45 6.70 9.83
C THR A 301 -9.00 7.99 9.14
N VAL A 302 -9.66 8.36 8.04
CA VAL A 302 -9.38 9.56 7.25
C VAL A 302 -10.67 10.24 6.84
N ARG A 303 -10.58 11.53 6.56
CA ARG A 303 -11.68 12.32 6.00
C ARG A 303 -11.21 13.24 4.89
N THR A 304 -12.09 13.50 3.94
CA THR A 304 -11.88 14.47 2.88
C THR A 304 -12.59 15.76 3.25
N VAL A 305 -11.87 16.87 3.22
CA VAL A 305 -12.38 18.21 3.55
C VAL A 305 -12.13 19.17 2.41
N GLU A 306 -12.94 20.22 2.31
CA GLU A 306 -12.69 21.32 1.39
C GLU A 306 -11.46 22.13 1.82
N VAL A 307 -10.71 22.62 0.84
CA VAL A 307 -9.60 23.53 1.07
C VAL A 307 -10.14 24.96 0.97
N PRO A 308 -9.95 25.81 2.00
CA PRO A 308 -10.35 27.21 1.93
C PRO A 308 -9.65 27.91 0.77
N VAL A 309 -10.43 28.62 -0.06
CA VAL A 309 -9.96 29.39 -1.23
C VAL A 309 -9.57 30.80 -0.81
#